data_AF-A0ABD0MI47-F1
#
_entry.id   AF-A0ABD0MI47-F1
#
_cell.length_a   1.000
_cell.length_b   1.000
_cell.length_c   1.000
_cell.angle_alpha   90.00
_cell.angle_beta   90.00
_cell.angle_gamma   90.00
#
_symmetry.space_group_name_H-M   'P 1'
#
loop_
_entity.id
_entity.type
_entity.pdbx_description
1 polymer ?
#
loop_
_entity_poly.entity_id
_entity_poly.type
_entity_poly.pdbx_seq_one_letter_code
_entity_poly.pdbx_strand_id
1 'polypeptide(L)'
;IDECTLQNICVYGTCQNIPGMFRCICDEGYELDRTGGNCTDVDECLDPVSCVNGHCENTVGSYQCNCPIDFELNPTGIGCV
;
A
#
# COMPACT_ATOMS: atom_id res chain seq x y z
N ILE A 1 -16.97 -17.64 16.24
CA ILE A 1 -16.30 -18.15 15.02
C ILE A 1 -15.00 -17.36 14.90
N ASP A 2 -13.95 -17.95 14.32
CA ASP A 2 -12.70 -17.24 14.12
C ASP A 2 -12.37 -17.20 12.62
N GLU A 3 -12.75 -16.10 12.01
CA GLU A 3 -12.56 -15.82 10.60
C GLU A 3 -11.07 -15.74 10.24
N CYS A 4 -10.17 -15.45 11.20
CA CYS A 4 -8.72 -15.46 10.97
C CYS A 4 -8.14 -16.87 10.74
N THR A 5 -8.93 -17.92 10.97
CA THR A 5 -8.53 -19.29 10.63
C THR A 5 -8.80 -19.66 9.17
N LEU A 6 -9.53 -18.80 8.43
CA LEU A 6 -9.76 -18.95 7.00
C LEU A 6 -8.48 -18.66 6.21
N GLN A 7 -8.24 -19.46 5.17
CA GLN A 7 -7.07 -19.30 4.30
C GLN A 7 -7.32 -18.19 3.27
N ASN A 8 -6.30 -17.35 2.98
CA ASN A 8 -6.34 -16.21 2.06
C ASN A 8 -7.16 -14.99 2.53
N ILE A 9 -7.31 -14.78 3.85
CA ILE A 9 -7.88 -13.54 4.38
C ILE A 9 -6.77 -12.59 4.81
N CYS A 10 -7.00 -11.28 4.66
CA CYS A 10 -5.99 -10.26 4.98
C CYS A 10 -4.63 -10.50 4.31
N VAL A 11 -4.60 -10.80 3.01
CA VAL A 11 -3.34 -10.93 2.26
C VAL A 11 -2.63 -9.58 2.31
N TYR A 12 -1.32 -9.57 2.60
CA TYR A 12 -0.54 -8.34 2.87
C TYR A 12 -0.99 -7.56 4.11
N GLY A 13 -1.44 -8.28 5.14
CA GLY A 13 -1.77 -7.70 6.43
C GLY A 13 -1.95 -8.74 7.53
N THR A 14 -2.41 -8.25 8.68
CA THR A 14 -2.69 -9.03 9.88
C THR A 14 -4.19 -9.11 10.14
N CYS A 15 -4.72 -10.32 10.33
CA CYS A 15 -6.10 -10.50 10.75
C CYS A 15 -6.27 -10.29 12.26
N GLN A 16 -7.27 -9.51 12.64
CA GLN A 16 -7.71 -9.38 14.03
C GLN A 16 -9.18 -9.78 14.17
N ASN A 17 -9.40 -10.87 14.91
CA ASN A 17 -10.73 -11.34 15.26
C ASN A 17 -11.35 -10.47 16.37
N ILE A 18 -12.63 -10.10 16.23
CA ILE A 18 -13.39 -9.21 17.12
C ILE A 18 -14.73 -9.89 17.46
N PRO A 19 -15.36 -9.63 18.62
CA PRO A 19 -16.67 -10.22 18.90
C PRO A 19 -17.73 -9.79 17.88
N GLY A 20 -18.14 -10.71 17.01
CA GLY A 20 -19.18 -10.51 15.99
C GLY A 20 -18.68 -10.12 14.59
N MET A 21 -17.38 -9.90 14.40
CA MET A 21 -16.75 -9.63 13.10
C MET A 21 -15.23 -9.81 13.16
N PHE A 22 -14.54 -9.70 12.02
CA PHE A 22 -13.08 -9.57 11.99
C PHE A 22 -12.69 -8.25 11.31
N ARG A 23 -11.47 -7.78 11.55
CA ARG A 23 -10.86 -6.71 10.76
C ARG A 23 -9.49 -7.13 10.26
N CYS A 24 -9.16 -6.76 9.03
CA CYS A 24 -7.80 -6.81 8.55
C CYS A 24 -7.08 -5.49 8.91
N ILE A 25 -5.85 -5.62 9.40
CA ILE A 25 -4.92 -4.52 9.60
C ILE A 25 -3.88 -4.65 8.50
N CYS A 26 -3.94 -3.76 7.52
CA CYS A 26 -3.04 -3.80 6.37
C CYS A 26 -1.65 -3.31 6.73
N ASP A 27 -0.64 -3.89 6.08
CA ASP A 27 0.74 -3.44 6.21
C ASP A 27 0.92 -2.05 5.54
N GLU A 28 2.05 -1.39 5.81
CA GLU A 28 2.36 -0.11 5.18
C GLU A 28 2.43 -0.26 3.66
N GLY A 29 1.81 0.66 2.91
CA GLY A 29 1.63 0.55 1.46
C GLY A 29 0.38 -0.22 1.01
N TYR A 30 -0.46 -0.70 1.95
CA TYR A 30 -1.70 -1.42 1.63
C TYR A 30 -2.93 -0.81 2.31
N GLU A 31 -4.07 -0.88 1.64
CA GLU A 31 -5.37 -0.44 2.15
C GLU A 31 -6.42 -1.55 2.12
N LEU A 32 -7.47 -1.40 2.93
CA LEU A 32 -8.58 -2.36 2.95
C LEU A 32 -9.35 -2.29 1.64
N ASP A 33 -9.53 -3.44 0.99
CA ASP A 33 -10.43 -3.56 -0.16
C ASP A 33 -11.86 -3.16 0.23
N ARG A 34 -12.71 -2.87 -0.77
CA ARG A 34 -14.13 -2.50 -0.57
C ARG A 34 -14.93 -3.52 0.23
N THR A 35 -14.50 -4.77 0.24
CA THR A 35 -15.11 -5.85 1.02
C THR A 35 -14.66 -5.88 2.49
N GLY A 36 -13.58 -5.17 2.84
CA GLY A 36 -12.99 -5.12 4.18
C GLY A 36 -12.28 -6.42 4.62
N GLY A 37 -12.22 -7.42 3.74
CA GLY A 37 -11.67 -8.75 4.03
C GLY A 37 -10.26 -9.00 3.50
N ASN A 38 -9.70 -8.07 2.73
CA ASN A 38 -8.37 -8.19 2.14
C ASN A 38 -7.66 -6.83 2.08
N CYS A 39 -6.34 -6.87 2.00
CA CYS A 39 -5.54 -5.68 1.79
C CYS A 39 -5.07 -5.64 0.34
N THR A 40 -5.32 -4.52 -0.30
CA THR A 40 -4.89 -4.23 -1.66
C THR A 40 -3.79 -3.21 -1.62
N ASP A 41 -2.82 -3.37 -2.52
CA ASP A 41 -1.76 -2.42 -2.74
C ASP A 41 -2.33 -1.01 -2.99
N VAL A 42 -1.78 -0.01 -2.29
CA VAL A 42 -2.15 1.39 -2.50
C VAL A 42 -1.35 1.90 -3.67
N ASP A 43 -2.01 2.35 -4.73
CA ASP A 43 -1.32 2.96 -5.86
C ASP A 43 -0.94 4.40 -5.52
N GLU A 44 0.27 4.59 -4.97
CA GLU A 44 0.74 5.93 -4.60
C GLU A 44 0.94 6.84 -5.81
N CYS A 45 1.03 6.28 -7.03
CA CYS A 45 1.14 7.05 -8.27
C CYS A 45 -0.18 7.73 -8.69
N LEU A 46 -1.32 7.32 -8.12
CA LEU A 46 -2.57 8.06 -8.26
C LEU A 46 -2.54 9.38 -7.49
N ASP A 47 -1.67 9.50 -6.49
CA ASP A 47 -1.48 10.76 -5.77
C ASP A 47 -0.40 11.61 -6.46
N PRO A 48 -0.75 12.81 -6.96
CA PRO A 48 0.20 13.68 -7.65
C PRO A 48 1.33 14.20 -6.74
N VAL A 49 1.23 13.99 -5.42
CA VAL A 49 2.26 14.40 -4.47
C VAL A 49 3.37 13.35 -4.37
N SER A 50 3.13 12.06 -4.63
CA SER A 50 4.06 10.97 -4.31
C SER A 50 5.34 10.92 -5.16
N CYS A 51 5.35 11.46 -6.37
CA CYS A 51 6.54 11.43 -7.23
C CYS A 51 6.61 12.71 -8.08
N VAL A 52 6.86 13.84 -7.40
CA VAL A 52 6.90 15.15 -8.06
C VAL A 52 8.11 15.23 -9.01
N ASN A 53 7.88 15.65 -10.26
CA ASN A 53 8.90 15.78 -11.32
C ASN A 53 9.61 14.47 -11.73
N GLY A 54 9.09 13.30 -11.34
CA GLY A 54 9.60 11.99 -11.72
C GLY A 54 8.56 11.15 -12.48
N HIS A 55 9.00 9.99 -12.96
CA HIS A 55 8.09 8.95 -13.44
C HIS A 55 7.78 7.98 -12.30
N CYS A 56 6.55 8.00 -11.81
CA CYS A 56 6.08 7.06 -10.80
C CYS A 56 5.78 5.69 -11.44
N GLU A 57 6.24 4.62 -10.80
CA GLU A 57 5.92 3.23 -11.10
C GLU A 57 5.44 2.55 -9.81
N ASN A 58 4.18 2.13 -9.78
CA ASN A 58 3.62 1.46 -8.62
C ASN A 58 4.15 0.02 -8.51
N THR A 59 4.53 -0.41 -7.31
CA THR A 59 5.06 -1.75 -7.02
C THR A 59 4.28 -2.41 -5.88
N VAL A 60 4.35 -3.72 -5.72
CA VAL A 60 3.56 -4.38 -4.66
C VAL A 60 4.13 -4.04 -3.27
N GLY A 61 3.40 -3.21 -2.52
CA GLY A 61 3.70 -2.71 -1.18
C GLY A 61 4.50 -1.41 -1.13
N SER A 62 4.75 -0.76 -2.28
CA SER A 62 5.48 0.51 -2.35
C SER A 62 5.43 1.09 -3.76
N TYR A 63 6.10 2.20 -4.02
CA TYR A 63 6.27 2.74 -5.36
C TYR A 63 7.73 3.10 -5.62
N GLN A 64 8.09 3.14 -6.90
CA GLN A 64 9.38 3.60 -7.36
C GLN A 64 9.23 4.87 -8.17
N CYS A 65 9.94 5.92 -7.77
CA CYS A 65 9.98 7.18 -8.50
C CYS A 65 11.28 7.24 -9.33
N ASN A 66 11.13 7.09 -10.64
CA ASN A 66 12.23 7.15 -11.60
C ASN A 66 12.50 8.61 -11.98
N CYS A 67 13.59 9.17 -11.44
CA CYS A 67 13.98 10.54 -11.73
C CYS A 67 14.69 10.67 -13.10
N PRO A 68 14.45 11.76 -13.83
CA PRO A 68 15.18 12.06 -15.06
C PRO A 68 16.68 12.31 -14.79
N ILE A 69 17.49 12.22 -15.84
CA ILE A 69 18.92 12.56 -15.75
C ILE A 69 19.06 14.02 -15.28
N ASP A 70 19.95 14.26 -14.33
CA ASP A 70 20.15 15.52 -13.57
C ASP A 70 19.23 15.77 -12.36
N PHE A 71 18.34 14.84 -12.01
CA PHE A 71 17.53 14.92 -10.78
C PHE A 71 17.84 13.76 -9.82
N GLU A 72 17.82 14.04 -8.53
CA GLU A 72 18.00 13.04 -7.48
C GLU A 72 16.71 12.83 -6.69
N LEU A 73 16.49 11.59 -6.23
CA LEU A 73 15.36 11.30 -5.37
C LEU A 73 15.54 12.03 -4.03
N ASN A 74 14.53 12.79 -3.61
CA ASN A 74 14.53 13.45 -2.32
C ASN A 74 14.71 12.41 -1.19
N PRO A 75 15.38 12.74 -0.07
CA PRO A 75 15.50 11.84 1.08
C PRO A 75 14.15 11.36 1.66
N THR A 76 13.03 12.03 1.35
CA THR A 76 11.69 11.55 1.72
C THR A 76 11.12 10.52 0.74
N GLY A 77 11.70 10.36 -0.46
CA GLY A 77 11.22 9.46 -1.51
C GLY A 77 10.07 10.02 -2.36
N ILE A 78 9.59 11.23 -2.06
CA ILE A 78 8.30 11.75 -2.55
C ILE A 78 8.47 12.62 -3.83
N GLY A 79 9.68 12.73 -4.37
CA GLY A 79 9.91 13.54 -5.56
C GLY A 79 11.36 13.66 -5.96
N CYS A 80 11.56 14.14 -7.17
CA CYS A 80 12.84 14.35 -7.80
C CYS A 80 13.21 15.84 -7.68
N VAL A 81 14.38 16.12 -7.10
CA VAL A 81 14.89 17.48 -6.83
C VAL A 81 16.29 17.69 -7.39
#